data_AF-A0A928S1Z6-F1
#
_entry.id   AF-A0A928S1Z6-F1
#
_cell.length_a   1.000
_cell.length_b   1.000
_cell.length_c   1.000
_cell.angle_alpha   90.00
_cell.angle_beta   90.00
_cell.angle_gamma   90.00
#
_symmetry.space_group_name_H-M   'P 1'
#
loop_
_entity.id
_entity.type
_entity.pdbx_description
1 polymer ?
#
loop_
_entity_poly.entity_id
_entity_poly.type
_entity_poly.pdbx_seq_one_letter_code
_entity_poly.pdbx_strand_id
1 'polypeptide(L)'
;MTSLKERVEARLREDVCKACVFRTAAGECSLEGVRDCPILTRVDKIIEIVRGIDSPDVAPYAQALREAVCANCEHQHPDGTCRLRDRLDCALDDYFAWIVNIVDEELAATE
;
A
#
# COMPACT_ATOMS: atom_id res chain seq x y z
N MET A 1 4.60 23.89 -3.90
CA MET A 1 3.35 23.21 -3.50
C MET A 1 3.66 21.73 -3.45
N THR A 2 3.43 21.08 -2.31
CA THR A 2 3.66 19.63 -2.16
C THR A 2 2.58 18.86 -2.91
N SER A 3 2.97 17.97 -3.81
CA SER A 3 2.06 17.13 -4.60
C SER A 3 1.29 16.17 -3.70
N LEU A 4 0.14 15.68 -4.18
CA LEU A 4 -0.66 14.66 -3.46
C LEU A 4 0.20 13.43 -3.11
N LYS A 5 1.02 12.97 -4.07
CA LYS A 5 1.94 11.84 -3.87
C LYS A 5 2.87 12.08 -2.69
N GLU A 6 3.53 13.23 -2.63
CA GLU A 6 4.47 13.57 -1.56
C GLU A 6 3.79 13.63 -0.19
N ARG A 7 2.54 14.10 -0.10
CA ARG A 7 1.78 14.13 1.16
C ARG A 7 1.36 12.73 1.60
N VAL A 8 0.85 11.92 0.67
CA VAL A 8 0.53 10.51 0.93
C VAL A 8 1.77 9.75 1.39
N GLU A 9 2.92 9.91 0.71
CA GLU A 9 4.19 9.31 1.14
C GLU A 9 4.59 9.73 2.56
N ALA A 10 4.44 11.01 2.91
CA ALA A 10 4.73 11.49 4.25
C ALA A 10 3.82 10.84 5.31
N ARG A 11 2.50 10.76 5.06
CA ARG A 11 1.55 10.09 5.96
C ARG A 11 1.83 8.60 6.10
N LEU A 12 2.13 7.92 4.99
CA LEU A 12 2.49 6.49 5.02
C LEU A 12 3.74 6.23 5.88
N ARG A 13 4.73 7.13 5.82
CA ARG A 13 5.94 7.03 6.65
C ARG A 13 5.67 7.28 8.12
N GLU A 14 4.80 8.24 8.43
CA GLU A 14 4.47 8.61 9.80
C GLU A 14 3.58 7.57 10.49
N ASP A 15 2.66 6.97 9.74
CA ASP A 15 1.62 6.10 10.28
C ASP A 15 1.94 4.62 10.05
N VAL A 16 1.93 4.19 8.78
CA VAL A 16 2.06 2.77 8.42
C VAL A 16 3.47 2.26 8.66
N CYS A 17 4.51 3.00 8.25
CA CYS A 17 5.89 2.54 8.42
C CYS A 17 6.27 2.37 9.90
N LYS A 18 5.66 3.12 10.82
CA LYS A 18 5.92 2.97 12.27
C LYS A 18 5.35 1.68 12.85
N ALA A 19 4.27 1.17 12.29
CA ALA A 19 3.59 -0.07 12.69
C ALA A 19 3.96 -1.27 11.80
N CYS A 20 4.76 -1.05 10.76
CA CYS A 20 5.11 -2.06 9.77
C CYS A 20 5.89 -3.24 10.38
N VAL A 21 5.51 -4.47 10.04
CA VAL A 21 6.20 -5.71 10.45
C VAL A 21 7.70 -5.74 10.09
N PHE A 22 8.08 -5.00 9.05
CA PHE A 22 9.47 -4.88 8.62
C PHE A 22 10.27 -3.83 9.41
N ARG A 23 9.67 -3.14 10.37
CA ARG A 23 10.38 -2.15 11.20
C ARG A 23 11.20 -2.85 12.29
N THR A 24 12.48 -2.54 12.37
CA THR A 24 13.39 -3.08 13.38
C THR A 24 13.17 -2.44 14.74
N ALA A 25 13.70 -3.06 15.81
CA ALA A 25 13.67 -2.47 17.15
C ALA A 25 14.43 -1.13 17.24
N ALA A 26 15.38 -0.89 16.34
CA ALA A 26 16.08 0.41 16.20
C ALA A 26 15.23 1.47 15.49
N GLY A 27 14.06 1.10 14.96
CA GLY A 27 13.15 1.99 14.25
C GLY A 27 13.39 2.08 12.74
N GLU A 28 14.32 1.30 12.21
CA GLU A 28 14.74 1.28 10.79
C GLU A 28 13.87 0.33 9.96
N CYS A 29 13.88 0.50 8.64
CA CYS A 29 13.20 -0.42 7.72
C CYS A 29 14.13 -1.58 7.34
N SER A 30 13.79 -2.81 7.72
CA SER A 30 14.59 -4.00 7.37
C SER A 30 14.61 -4.33 5.87
N LEU A 31 13.74 -3.70 5.06
CA LEU A 31 13.78 -3.85 3.61
C LEU A 31 14.82 -2.93 2.95
N GLU A 32 15.27 -1.88 3.64
CA GLU A 32 16.21 -0.91 3.08
C GLU A 32 17.52 -1.59 2.67
N GLY A 33 17.92 -1.42 1.40
CA GLY A 33 19.09 -2.07 0.82
C GLY A 33 18.94 -3.58 0.51
N VAL A 34 17.81 -4.19 0.87
CA VAL A 34 17.51 -5.62 0.60
C VAL A 34 16.52 -5.77 -0.55
N ARG A 35 15.40 -5.03 -0.50
CA ARG A 35 14.39 -5.01 -1.56
C ARG A 35 13.55 -3.74 -1.51
N ASP A 36 12.88 -3.46 -2.61
CA ASP A 36 11.95 -2.34 -2.69
C ASP A 36 10.72 -2.53 -1.78
N CYS A 37 10.32 -1.46 -1.09
CA CYS A 37 9.10 -1.44 -0.29
C CYS A 37 7.88 -1.51 -1.23
N PRO A 38 6.99 -2.51 -1.08
CA PRO A 38 5.88 -2.70 -2.01
C PRO A 38 4.85 -1.56 -1.95
N ILE A 39 4.76 -0.85 -0.82
CA ILE A 39 3.89 0.33 -0.65
C ILE A 39 4.49 1.54 -1.35
N LEU A 40 5.71 1.95 -0.94
CA LEU A 40 6.32 3.21 -1.38
C LEU A 40 6.67 3.21 -2.87
N THR A 41 6.97 2.05 -3.45
CA THR A 41 7.20 1.96 -4.91
C THR A 41 5.93 2.02 -5.75
N ARG A 42 4.74 2.00 -5.13
CA ARG A 42 3.46 1.91 -5.82
C ARG A 42 2.47 3.01 -5.43
N VAL A 43 2.92 4.08 -4.77
CA VAL A 43 2.05 5.16 -4.29
C VAL A 43 1.16 5.73 -5.38
N ASP A 44 1.71 6.02 -6.57
CA ASP A 44 0.91 6.52 -7.69
C ASP A 44 -0.22 5.56 -8.08
N LYS A 45 0.07 4.25 -8.11
CA LYS A 45 -0.91 3.22 -8.47
C LYS A 45 -1.98 3.04 -7.40
N ILE A 46 -1.59 3.17 -6.13
CA ILE A 46 -2.51 3.13 -4.99
C ILE A 46 -3.46 4.32 -5.06
N ILE A 47 -2.94 5.54 -5.30
CA ILE A 47 -3.75 6.74 -5.46
C ILE A 47 -4.74 6.58 -6.63
N GLU A 48 -4.30 6.02 -7.76
CA GLU A 48 -5.17 5.73 -8.91
C GLU A 48 -6.30 4.77 -8.54
N ILE A 49 -6.00 3.68 -7.83
CA ILE A 49 -7.00 2.70 -7.38
C ILE A 49 -8.03 3.37 -6.46
N VAL A 50 -7.56 4.07 -5.44
CA VAL A 50 -8.42 4.67 -4.42
C VAL A 50 -9.33 5.73 -5.03
N ARG A 51 -8.77 6.61 -5.87
CA ARG A 51 -9.55 7.65 -6.58
C ARG A 51 -10.64 7.06 -7.49
N GLY A 52 -10.44 5.87 -8.02
CA GLY A 52 -11.38 5.22 -8.93
C GLY A 52 -12.55 4.53 -8.25
N ILE A 53 -12.57 4.46 -6.91
CA ILE A 53 -13.54 3.69 -6.14
C ILE A 53 -14.13 4.59 -5.06
N ASP A 54 -15.46 4.69 -5.06
CA ASP A 54 -16.23 5.32 -3.99
C ASP A 54 -17.04 4.22 -3.30
N SER A 55 -16.50 3.70 -2.20
CA SER A 55 -17.15 2.64 -1.44
C SER A 55 -16.83 2.77 0.05
N PRO A 56 -17.82 2.58 0.95
CA PRO A 56 -17.54 2.48 2.38
C PRO A 56 -16.88 1.15 2.77
N ASP A 57 -16.83 0.17 1.87
CA ASP A 57 -16.24 -1.15 2.12
C ASP A 57 -14.81 -1.23 1.57
N VAL A 58 -13.91 -1.91 2.28
CA VAL A 58 -12.52 -2.12 1.80
C VAL A 58 -12.41 -3.15 0.67
N ALA A 59 -13.40 -4.04 0.54
CA ALA A 59 -13.33 -5.18 -0.37
C ALA A 59 -13.15 -4.79 -1.86
N PRO A 60 -13.85 -3.76 -2.40
CA PRO A 60 -13.63 -3.30 -3.77
C PRO A 60 -12.21 -2.77 -4.00
N TYR A 61 -11.65 -2.02 -3.04
CA TYR A 61 -10.27 -1.55 -3.13
C TYR A 61 -9.30 -2.73 -3.17
N ALA A 62 -9.46 -3.70 -2.27
CA ALA A 62 -8.60 -4.88 -2.23
C ALA A 62 -8.68 -5.71 -3.52
N GLN A 63 -9.87 -5.80 -4.13
CA GLN A 63 -10.03 -6.43 -5.44
C GLN A 63 -9.27 -5.67 -6.54
N ALA A 64 -9.43 -4.34 -6.61
CA ALA A 64 -8.74 -3.52 -7.59
C ALA A 64 -7.20 -3.57 -7.42
N LEU A 65 -6.71 -3.64 -6.18
CA LEU A 65 -5.29 -3.89 -5.90
C LEU A 65 -4.84 -5.23 -6.50
N ARG A 66 -5.62 -6.30 -6.32
CA ARG A 66 -5.28 -7.62 -6.83
C ARG A 66 -5.21 -7.64 -8.36
N GLU A 67 -6.14 -6.96 -9.02
CA GLU A 67 -6.22 -6.90 -10.48
C GLU A 67 -5.13 -6.01 -11.09
N ALA A 68 -4.88 -4.84 -10.49
CA ALA A 68 -3.97 -3.85 -11.05
C ALA A 68 -2.51 -4.07 -10.65
N VAL A 69 -2.26 -4.53 -9.42
CA VAL A 69 -0.92 -4.69 -8.85
C VAL A 69 -0.53 -6.15 -8.71
N CYS A 70 -1.35 -6.96 -8.04
CA CYS A 70 -0.94 -8.33 -7.70
C CYS A 70 -0.85 -9.23 -8.95
N ALA A 71 -1.75 -9.07 -9.93
CA ALA A 71 -1.74 -9.84 -11.17
C ALA A 71 -0.41 -9.75 -11.96
N ASN A 72 0.36 -8.66 -11.77
CA ASN A 72 1.66 -8.43 -12.39
C ASN A 72 2.83 -8.54 -11.40
N CYS A 73 2.58 -9.02 -10.18
CA CYS A 73 3.61 -9.19 -9.15
C CYS A 73 4.36 -10.51 -9.36
N GLU A 74 5.68 -10.49 -9.24
CA GLU A 74 6.54 -11.69 -9.34
C GLU A 74 6.20 -12.80 -8.34
N HIS A 75 5.52 -12.44 -7.24
CA HIS A 75 5.10 -13.37 -6.19
C HIS A 75 3.73 -14.01 -6.45
N GLN A 76 3.01 -13.59 -7.49
CA GLN A 76 1.72 -14.18 -7.85
C GLN A 76 1.93 -15.40 -8.74
N HIS A 77 1.37 -16.53 -8.30
CA HIS A 77 1.34 -17.75 -9.11
C HIS A 77 0.29 -17.65 -10.23
N PRO A 78 0.42 -18.44 -11.32
CA PRO A 78 -0.53 -18.44 -12.43
C PRO A 78 -1.97 -18.79 -12.02
N ASP A 79 -2.16 -19.48 -10.89
CA ASP A 79 -3.47 -19.83 -10.33
C ASP A 79 -4.10 -18.70 -9.49
N GLY A 80 -3.44 -17.54 -9.39
CA GLY A 80 -3.90 -16.38 -8.63
C GLY A 80 -3.52 -16.39 -7.15
N THR A 81 -2.86 -17.44 -6.66
CA THR A 81 -2.38 -17.52 -5.27
C THR A 81 -1.11 -16.69 -5.07
N CYS A 82 -0.86 -16.26 -3.83
CA CYS A 82 0.34 -15.51 -3.47
C CYS A 82 0.75 -15.85 -2.04
N ARG A 83 1.91 -16.51 -1.89
CA ARG A 83 2.42 -16.94 -0.59
C ARG A 83 2.66 -15.80 0.40
N LEU A 84 2.98 -14.59 -0.10
CA LEU A 84 3.16 -13.44 0.77
C LEU A 84 1.83 -12.96 1.37
N ARG A 85 0.73 -13.02 0.61
CA ARG A 85 -0.60 -12.71 1.14
C ARG A 85 -1.05 -13.77 2.13
N ASP A 86 -0.88 -15.04 1.78
CA ASP A 86 -1.28 -16.16 2.64
C ASP A 86 -0.56 -16.19 3.99
N ARG A 87 0.64 -15.59 4.07
CA ARG A 87 1.46 -15.51 5.28
C ARG A 87 1.44 -14.16 5.99
N LEU A 88 0.68 -13.19 5.49
CA LEU A 88 0.68 -11.80 5.97
C LEU A 88 2.09 -11.14 5.89
N ASP A 89 2.89 -11.56 4.90
CA ASP A 89 4.24 -11.04 4.63
C ASP A 89 4.26 -9.95 3.54
N CYS A 90 3.08 -9.62 2.97
CA CYS A 90 2.93 -8.56 1.99
C CYS A 90 2.45 -7.27 2.68
N ALA A 91 3.38 -6.37 3.03
CA ALA A 91 3.02 -5.10 3.67
C ALA A 91 2.00 -4.28 2.87
N LEU A 92 2.00 -4.36 1.54
CA LEU A 92 1.00 -3.65 0.73
C LEU A 92 -0.42 -4.21 0.93
N ASP A 93 -0.57 -5.53 1.02
CA ASP A 93 -1.87 -6.18 1.21
C ASP A 93 -2.33 -6.07 2.68
N ASP A 94 -1.41 -6.30 3.62
CA ASP A 94 -1.69 -6.33 5.07
C ASP A 94 -2.12 -4.96 5.61
N TYR A 95 -1.47 -3.89 5.16
CA TYR A 95 -1.83 -2.52 5.56
C TYR A 95 -2.81 -1.83 4.60
N PHE A 96 -3.36 -2.54 3.61
CA PHE A 96 -4.06 -1.88 2.50
C PHE A 96 -5.28 -1.07 2.96
N ALA A 97 -6.04 -1.58 3.92
CA ALA A 97 -7.19 -0.86 4.46
C ALA A 97 -6.79 0.50 5.07
N TRP A 98 -5.67 0.55 5.79
CA TRP A 98 -5.17 1.80 6.37
C TRP A 98 -4.61 2.73 5.29
N ILE A 99 -3.93 2.18 4.29
CA ILE A 99 -3.43 2.92 3.14
C ILE A 99 -4.57 3.61 2.39
N VAL A 100 -5.70 2.92 2.17
CA VAL A 100 -6.91 3.49 1.54
C VAL A 100 -7.38 4.70 2.34
N ASN A 101 -7.56 4.56 3.66
CA ASN A 101 -8.00 5.68 4.50
C ASN A 101 -7.07 6.90 4.42
N ILE A 102 -5.75 6.68 4.45
CA ILE A 102 -4.77 7.77 4.32
C ILE A 102 -4.92 8.49 2.98
N VAL A 103 -5.11 7.75 1.89
CA VAL A 103 -5.26 8.33 0.55
C VAL A 103 -6.57 9.09 0.42
N ASP A 104 -7.68 8.54 0.92
CA ASP A 104 -8.98 9.21 0.92
C ASP A 104 -8.95 10.53 1.71
N GLU A 105 -8.34 10.54 2.90
CA GLU A 105 -8.14 11.75 3.71
C GLU A 105 -7.36 12.83 2.92
N GLU A 106 -6.27 12.43 2.24
CA GLU A 106 -5.42 13.35 1.48
C GLU A 106 -6.08 13.84 0.17
N LEU A 107 -6.95 13.03 -0.43
CA LEU A 107 -7.77 13.42 -1.57
C LEU A 107 -8.80 14.48 -1.15
N ALA A 108 -9.55 14.21 -0.09
CA ALA A 108 -10.57 15.13 0.44
C ALA A 108 -9.97 16.46 0.93
N ALA A 109 -8.71 16.47 1.39
CA ALA A 109 -8.02 17.70 1.77
C ALA A 109 -7.58 18.60 0.58
N THR A 110 -7.72 18.12 -0.66
CA THR A 110 -7.36 18.86 -1.88
C THR A 110 -8.57 19.46 -2.60
N GLU A 111 -9.79 19.05 -2.24
CA GLU A 111 -11.06 19.52 -2.80
C GLU A 111 -11.61 20.74 -2.05
#